data_AF-A0A1H6H0G7-F1
#
_entry.id   AF-A0A1H6H0G7-F1
#
_cell.length_a   1.000
_cell.length_b   1.000
_cell.length_c   1.000
_cell.angle_alpha   90.00
_cell.angle_beta   90.00
_cell.angle_gamma   90.00
#
_symmetry.space_group_name_H-M   'P 1'
#
loop_
_entity.id
_entity.type
_entity.pdbx_description
1 polymer ?
#
loop_
_entity_poly.entity_id
_entity_poly.type
_entity_poly.pdbx_seq_one_letter_code
_entity_poly.pdbx_strand_id
1 'polypeptide(L)'
;MQKYNKHTVQKDETLKSIATLYGLDKDVLKHFHNNHCAVKDMILINLNGQKELFVPRTAVADKTLLVQFGKGNSLTLQPENTVRRYSVVITIEKGEDKNELKYETSVRWLKTEKGQQFFEIDRTSNLYLNEEEVNEIADLLAYRTSKVLYPLQISTDEHGKFETVENAEAFSKRWAAVKEELYKEFEGETVDEYCRKIEKVISEPEALNLYIKNDYFIRALFLGIYRSFGNEYKTEMTVTFPVVDNAIEPSYRVTLETDPLKEETGLITIEGKGKLYEEREIDDFIRKSPFSLIIKDNPVMNEEGTFRIISYLKQENTLPKSLYLECSIMLQEEKKISVSVSEIDEK
;
A
#
# COMPACT_ATOMS: atom_id res chain seq x y z
N MET A 1 12.51 -10.49 10.23
CA MET A 1 12.17 -11.84 9.73
C MET A 1 13.20 -12.89 10.13
N GLN A 2 12.80 -14.16 10.15
CA GLN A 2 13.68 -15.30 10.35
C GLN A 2 14.64 -15.47 9.15
N LYS A 3 15.96 -15.45 9.39
CA LYS A 3 16.98 -15.48 8.31
C LYS A 3 17.17 -16.86 7.67
N TYR A 4 16.86 -17.93 8.40
CA TYR A 4 17.08 -19.32 7.99
C TYR A 4 16.10 -20.25 8.70
N ASN A 5 15.84 -21.41 8.10
CA ASN A 5 15.10 -22.48 8.77
C ASN A 5 16.04 -23.39 9.55
N LYS A 6 15.47 -24.18 10.47
CA LYS A 6 16.18 -25.23 11.19
C LYS A 6 15.63 -26.58 10.76
N HIS A 7 16.53 -27.51 10.46
CA HIS A 7 16.21 -28.90 10.24
C HIS A 7 16.76 -29.73 11.41
N THR A 8 15.90 -30.47 12.10
CA THR A 8 16.31 -31.41 13.15
C THR A 8 16.72 -32.73 12.50
N VAL A 9 17.99 -33.10 12.65
CA VAL A 9 18.57 -34.30 12.05
C VAL A 9 17.95 -35.54 12.68
N GLN A 10 17.33 -36.39 11.85
CA GLN A 10 16.73 -37.66 12.23
C GLN A 10 17.76 -38.79 12.21
N LYS A 11 17.39 -39.91 12.84
CA LYS A 11 18.19 -41.13 12.81
C LYS A 11 18.35 -41.58 11.35
N ASP A 12 19.58 -41.93 10.98
CA ASP A 12 19.98 -42.42 9.64
C ASP A 12 19.98 -41.37 8.52
N GLU A 13 19.70 -40.10 8.81
CA GLU A 13 19.90 -39.03 7.84
C GLU A 13 21.39 -38.74 7.59
N THR A 14 21.70 -38.44 6.34
CA THR A 14 23.02 -37.98 5.91
C THR A 14 22.92 -36.55 5.42
N LEU A 15 24.04 -35.84 5.39
CA LEU A 15 24.08 -34.49 4.82
C LEU A 15 23.55 -34.47 3.37
N LYS A 16 23.82 -35.54 2.60
CA LYS A 16 23.34 -35.69 1.22
C LYS A 16 21.83 -35.89 1.16
N SER A 17 21.24 -36.71 2.03
CA SER A 17 19.78 -36.91 2.04
C SER A 17 19.04 -35.65 2.42
N ILE A 18 19.55 -34.90 3.42
CA ILE A 18 18.96 -33.61 3.83
C ILE A 18 19.10 -32.56 2.72
N ALA A 19 20.26 -32.49 2.06
CA ALA A 19 20.44 -31.60 0.91
C ALA A 19 19.46 -31.93 -0.22
N THR A 20 19.28 -33.22 -0.51
CA THR A 20 18.35 -33.71 -1.53
C THR A 20 16.90 -33.36 -1.19
N LEU A 21 16.49 -33.50 0.07
CA LEU A 21 15.15 -33.14 0.55
C LEU A 21 14.78 -31.69 0.22
N TYR A 22 15.74 -30.77 0.31
CA TYR A 22 15.52 -29.35 0.04
C TYR A 22 15.89 -28.92 -1.38
N GLY A 23 16.38 -29.84 -2.23
CA GLY A 23 16.86 -29.55 -3.57
C GLY A 23 18.14 -28.69 -3.59
N LEU A 24 19.00 -28.85 -2.59
CA LEU A 24 20.29 -28.16 -2.47
C LEU A 24 21.44 -29.08 -2.86
N ASP A 25 22.52 -28.48 -3.33
CA ASP A 25 23.81 -29.17 -3.35
C ASP A 25 24.32 -29.39 -1.91
N LYS A 26 24.98 -30.53 -1.69
CA LYS A 26 25.47 -30.94 -0.37
C LYS A 26 26.48 -29.93 0.19
N ASP A 27 27.39 -29.42 -0.65
CA ASP A 27 28.42 -28.49 -0.22
C ASP A 27 27.84 -27.08 -0.01
N VAL A 28 26.79 -26.72 -0.74
CA VAL A 28 26.00 -25.50 -0.49
C VAL A 28 25.32 -25.55 0.89
N LEU A 29 24.64 -26.65 1.23
CA LEU A 29 24.01 -26.84 2.54
C LEU A 29 25.06 -26.79 3.66
N LYS A 30 26.19 -27.49 3.48
CA LYS A 30 27.32 -27.48 4.40
C LYS A 30 27.84 -26.07 4.65
N HIS A 31 28.14 -25.34 3.58
CA HIS A 31 28.67 -23.98 3.65
C HIS A 31 27.69 -23.03 4.35
N PHE A 32 26.40 -23.12 4.01
CA PHE A 32 25.37 -22.33 4.64
C PHE A 32 25.29 -22.60 6.14
N HIS A 33 25.23 -23.86 6.56
CA HIS A 33 25.19 -24.21 7.99
C HIS A 33 26.42 -23.71 8.75
N ASN A 34 27.62 -23.93 8.21
CA ASN A 34 28.88 -23.55 8.87
C ASN A 34 29.03 -22.03 9.07
N ASN A 35 28.43 -21.22 8.19
CA ASN A 35 28.41 -19.76 8.35
C ASN A 35 27.43 -19.26 9.42
N HIS A 36 26.56 -20.13 9.94
CA HIS A 36 25.52 -19.77 10.90
C HIS A 36 25.58 -20.54 12.22
N CYS A 37 26.49 -21.53 12.35
CA CYS A 37 26.64 -22.33 13.56
C CYS A 37 27.89 -21.95 14.36
N ALA A 38 27.96 -22.44 15.61
CA ALA A 38 29.19 -22.36 16.40
C ALA A 38 30.25 -23.31 15.82
N VAL A 39 31.53 -23.02 16.07
CA VAL A 39 32.67 -23.83 15.56
C VAL A 39 32.53 -25.31 15.89
N LYS A 40 32.04 -25.65 17.10
CA LYS A 40 31.85 -27.04 17.55
C LYS A 40 30.82 -27.82 16.74
N ASP A 41 29.89 -27.12 16.08
CA ASP A 41 28.79 -27.72 15.33
C ASP A 41 29.09 -27.77 13.82
N MET A 42 30.23 -27.21 13.38
CA MET A 42 30.62 -27.18 11.98
C MET A 42 30.75 -28.58 11.38
N ILE A 43 30.33 -28.69 10.13
CA ILE A 43 30.48 -29.89 9.32
C ILE A 43 31.77 -29.78 8.52
N LEU A 44 32.72 -30.69 8.78
CA LEU A 44 33.97 -30.77 8.03
C LEU A 44 33.83 -31.61 6.76
N ILE A 45 33.20 -32.79 6.85
CA ILE A 45 33.05 -33.72 5.72
C ILE A 45 31.62 -34.26 5.65
N ASN A 46 31.16 -34.94 6.70
CA ASN A 46 29.81 -35.49 6.86
C ASN A 46 29.25 -35.13 8.24
N LEU A 47 27.96 -35.41 8.46
CA LEU A 47 27.36 -35.30 9.79
C LEU A 47 28.11 -36.23 10.76
N ASN A 48 28.48 -35.68 11.91
CA ASN A 48 29.19 -36.38 12.96
C ASN A 48 28.72 -35.87 14.33
N GLY A 49 27.41 -36.02 14.59
CA GLY A 49 26.78 -35.66 15.87
C GLY A 49 25.99 -34.35 15.88
N GLN A 50 25.89 -33.63 14.76
CA GLN A 50 25.01 -32.47 14.62
C GLN A 50 23.55 -32.88 14.84
N LYS A 51 22.85 -32.19 15.74
CA LYS A 51 21.41 -32.39 16.00
C LYS A 51 20.52 -31.49 15.16
N GLU A 52 21.03 -30.33 14.76
CA GLU A 52 20.30 -29.33 13.99
C GLU A 52 21.18 -28.79 12.87
N LEU A 53 20.59 -28.58 11.69
CA LEU A 53 21.21 -27.85 10.59
C LEU A 53 20.46 -26.54 10.34
N PHE A 54 21.23 -25.50 9.97
CA PHE A 54 20.68 -24.26 9.47
C PHE A 54 20.57 -24.39 7.97
N VAL A 55 19.39 -24.12 7.42
CA VAL A 55 19.12 -24.21 5.99
C VAL A 55 18.59 -22.87 5.48
N PRO A 56 18.86 -22.48 4.22
CA PRO A 56 18.32 -21.25 3.65
C PRO A 56 16.82 -21.14 3.86
N ARG A 57 16.29 -19.91 4.02
CA ARG A 57 14.85 -19.69 4.22
C ARG A 57 14.00 -20.30 3.09
N THR A 58 14.51 -20.27 1.85
CA THR A 58 13.89 -20.85 0.64
C THR A 58 14.06 -22.37 0.51
N ALA A 59 14.83 -23.00 1.40
CA ALA A 59 15.02 -24.44 1.44
C ALA A 59 13.82 -25.10 2.12
N VAL A 60 12.71 -25.17 1.39
CA VAL A 60 11.46 -25.84 1.78
C VAL A 60 11.27 -27.11 0.97
N ALA A 61 10.66 -28.13 1.58
CA ALA A 61 10.33 -29.40 0.92
C ALA A 61 9.17 -29.21 -0.07
N ASP A 62 8.12 -28.50 0.34
CA ASP A 62 7.04 -28.08 -0.54
C ASP A 62 7.40 -26.78 -1.25
N LYS A 63 7.71 -26.89 -2.55
CA LYS A 63 8.09 -25.74 -3.38
C LYS A 63 6.92 -24.81 -3.72
N THR A 64 5.66 -25.23 -3.49
CA THR A 64 4.49 -24.38 -3.76
C THR A 64 4.40 -23.18 -2.80
N LEU A 65 5.04 -23.31 -1.63
CA LEU A 65 5.18 -22.25 -0.63
C LEU A 65 6.10 -21.12 -1.09
N LEU A 66 6.95 -21.32 -2.09
CA LEU A 66 7.85 -20.26 -2.57
C LEU A 66 7.07 -19.18 -3.32
N VAL A 67 7.40 -17.92 -3.04
CA VAL A 67 6.99 -16.79 -3.86
C VAL A 67 7.78 -16.83 -5.18
N GLN A 68 7.07 -16.66 -6.29
CA GLN A 68 7.67 -16.61 -7.63
C GLN A 68 8.12 -15.18 -7.91
N PHE A 69 9.34 -14.84 -7.51
CA PHE A 69 9.92 -13.53 -7.84
C PHE A 69 10.61 -13.51 -9.19
N GLY A 70 10.68 -12.32 -9.79
CA GLY A 70 11.57 -12.01 -10.90
C GLY A 70 13.03 -11.81 -10.45
N LYS A 71 13.86 -11.36 -11.40
CA LYS A 71 15.28 -11.06 -11.15
C LYS A 71 15.44 -10.06 -10.00
N GLY A 72 16.39 -10.33 -9.10
CA GLY A 72 16.64 -9.47 -7.93
C GLY A 72 15.57 -9.58 -6.84
N ASN A 73 14.81 -10.69 -6.81
CA ASN A 73 13.65 -10.86 -5.93
C ASN A 73 12.62 -9.75 -6.16
N SER A 74 12.28 -9.50 -7.42
CA SER A 74 11.31 -8.48 -7.82
C SER A 74 9.89 -9.01 -7.83
N LEU A 75 8.96 -8.19 -7.34
CA LEU A 75 7.53 -8.33 -7.56
C LEU A 75 7.08 -7.33 -8.60
N THR A 76 6.23 -7.77 -9.52
CA THR A 76 5.66 -6.96 -10.60
C THR A 76 4.14 -6.98 -10.50
N LEU A 77 3.50 -5.83 -10.76
CA LEU A 77 2.06 -5.75 -10.88
C LEU A 77 1.59 -6.47 -12.17
N GLN A 78 0.78 -7.51 -12.02
CA GLN A 78 0.21 -8.36 -13.09
C GLN A 78 -1.33 -8.39 -13.01
N PRO A 79 -2.02 -7.26 -13.21
CA PRO A 79 -3.44 -7.11 -12.91
C PRO A 79 -4.35 -7.63 -14.04
N GLU A 80 -3.81 -8.30 -15.06
CA GLU A 80 -4.54 -8.63 -16.28
C GLU A 80 -5.83 -9.41 -16.00
N ASN A 81 -6.93 -8.98 -16.63
CA ASN A 81 -8.28 -9.54 -16.48
C ASN A 81 -8.83 -9.54 -15.05
N THR A 82 -8.30 -8.71 -14.14
CA THR A 82 -8.83 -8.61 -12.79
C THR A 82 -10.03 -7.68 -12.68
N VAL A 83 -11.00 -8.11 -11.89
CA VAL A 83 -12.04 -7.27 -11.30
C VAL A 83 -12.08 -7.62 -9.82
N ARG A 84 -11.96 -6.62 -8.95
CA ARG A 84 -12.06 -6.81 -7.50
C ARG A 84 -13.04 -5.82 -6.92
N ARG A 85 -13.78 -6.26 -5.92
CA ARG A 85 -14.61 -5.41 -5.07
C ARG A 85 -13.97 -5.32 -3.71
N TYR A 86 -13.91 -4.12 -3.16
CA TYR A 86 -13.27 -3.83 -1.89
C TYR A 86 -14.25 -3.17 -0.94
N SER A 87 -14.20 -3.58 0.32
CA SER A 87 -14.64 -2.77 1.45
C SER A 87 -13.49 -1.89 1.88
N VAL A 88 -13.73 -0.60 1.98
CA VAL A 88 -12.75 0.43 2.36
C VAL A 88 -13.18 1.06 3.66
N VAL A 89 -12.24 1.19 4.59
CA VAL A 89 -12.40 1.92 5.85
C VAL A 89 -11.25 2.91 5.98
N ILE A 90 -11.58 4.21 6.06
CA ILE A 90 -10.62 5.27 6.28
C ILE A 90 -10.89 5.86 7.66
N THR A 91 -9.89 5.87 8.53
CA THR A 91 -9.98 6.53 9.83
C THR A 91 -9.06 7.74 9.85
N ILE A 92 -9.56 8.88 10.30
CA ILE A 92 -8.80 10.10 10.55
C ILE A 92 -8.88 10.39 12.05
N GLU A 93 -7.73 10.43 12.71
CA GLU A 93 -7.58 10.68 14.14
C GLU A 93 -6.76 11.96 14.36
N LYS A 94 -7.17 12.78 15.32
CA LYS A 94 -6.46 13.98 15.77
C LYS A 94 -6.70 14.15 17.27
N GLY A 95 -5.70 13.80 18.08
CA GLY A 95 -5.87 13.73 19.53
C GLY A 95 -6.95 12.72 19.93
N GLU A 96 -8.00 13.18 20.63
CA GLU A 96 -9.14 12.35 21.01
C GLU A 96 -10.23 12.27 19.92
N ASP A 97 -10.19 13.16 18.92
CA ASP A 97 -11.16 13.17 17.83
C ASP A 97 -10.87 12.05 16.83
N LYS A 98 -11.90 11.27 16.50
CA LYS A 98 -11.84 10.18 15.52
C LYS A 98 -13.03 10.25 14.58
N ASN A 99 -12.76 10.24 13.28
CA ASN A 99 -13.77 10.10 12.24
C ASN A 99 -13.45 8.89 11.36
N GLU A 100 -14.48 8.17 10.96
CA GLU A 100 -14.37 6.96 10.14
C GLU A 100 -15.30 7.04 8.93
N LEU A 101 -14.74 6.82 7.73
CA LEU A 101 -15.47 6.73 6.47
C LEU A 101 -15.41 5.30 5.95
N LYS A 102 -16.57 4.70 5.66
CA LYS A 102 -16.69 3.34 5.10
C LYS A 102 -17.44 3.37 3.78
N TYR A 103 -16.97 2.59 2.80
CA TYR A 103 -17.66 2.39 1.52
C TYR A 103 -17.12 1.17 0.76
N GLU A 104 -17.86 0.74 -0.26
CA GLU A 104 -17.42 -0.27 -1.22
C GLU A 104 -17.04 0.36 -2.56
N THR A 105 -16.03 -0.21 -3.19
CA THR A 105 -15.56 0.19 -4.52
C THR A 105 -15.15 -1.01 -5.35
N SER A 106 -15.31 -0.92 -6.66
CA SER A 106 -14.76 -1.88 -7.62
C SER A 106 -13.51 -1.33 -8.28
N VAL A 107 -12.53 -2.19 -8.53
CA VAL A 107 -11.31 -1.91 -9.29
C VAL A 107 -11.23 -2.94 -10.41
N ARG A 108 -11.28 -2.47 -11.64
CA ARG A 108 -11.25 -3.28 -12.85
C ARG A 108 -10.05 -2.91 -13.69
N TRP A 109 -9.22 -3.89 -14.02
CA TRP A 109 -8.17 -3.69 -15.00
C TRP A 109 -8.76 -3.44 -16.40
N LEU A 110 -8.19 -2.47 -17.11
CA LEU A 110 -8.62 -2.10 -18.46
C LEU A 110 -7.64 -2.59 -19.53
N LYS A 111 -6.36 -2.24 -19.37
CA LYS A 111 -5.31 -2.53 -20.35
C LYS A 111 -3.92 -2.29 -19.75
N THR A 112 -2.92 -2.80 -20.46
CA THR A 112 -1.51 -2.44 -20.28
C THR A 112 -1.01 -1.74 -21.53
N GLU A 113 -0.38 -0.59 -21.39
CA GLU A 113 0.17 0.17 -22.52
C GLU A 113 1.51 0.79 -22.13
N LYS A 114 2.57 0.53 -22.91
CA LYS A 114 3.93 1.05 -22.68
C LYS A 114 4.48 0.83 -21.26
N GLY A 115 4.09 -0.26 -20.61
CA GLY A 115 4.51 -0.59 -19.23
C GLY A 115 3.65 0.03 -18.13
N GLN A 116 2.69 0.89 -18.47
CA GLN A 116 1.70 1.42 -17.55
C GLN A 116 0.49 0.49 -17.46
N GLN A 117 -0.13 0.43 -16.29
CA GLN A 117 -1.35 -0.32 -16.04
C GLN A 117 -2.54 0.64 -15.89
N PHE A 118 -3.65 0.33 -16.54
CA PHE A 118 -4.84 1.18 -16.55
C PHE A 118 -5.98 0.49 -15.81
N PHE A 119 -6.66 1.24 -14.94
CA PHE A 119 -7.75 0.74 -14.12
C PHE A 119 -8.96 1.65 -14.23
N GLU A 120 -10.15 1.05 -14.12
CA GLU A 120 -11.39 1.73 -13.82
C GLU A 120 -11.77 1.46 -12.38
N ILE A 121 -12.15 2.51 -11.67
CA ILE A 121 -12.57 2.50 -10.29
C ILE A 121 -14.00 3.03 -10.24
N ASP A 122 -14.89 2.32 -9.56
CA ASP A 122 -16.26 2.75 -9.36
C ASP A 122 -16.68 2.60 -7.89
N ARG A 123 -17.50 3.52 -7.38
CA ARG A 123 -18.06 3.41 -6.02
C ARG A 123 -19.35 2.61 -6.08
N THR A 124 -19.37 1.46 -5.40
CA THR A 124 -20.45 0.48 -5.55
C THR A 124 -21.44 0.46 -4.38
N SER A 125 -21.21 1.26 -3.34
CA SER A 125 -22.13 1.42 -2.21
C SER A 125 -22.35 2.90 -1.85
N ASN A 126 -23.28 3.13 -0.91
CA ASN A 126 -23.37 4.39 -0.19
C ASN A 126 -22.16 4.59 0.73
N LEU A 127 -21.93 5.85 1.12
CA LEU A 127 -20.92 6.22 2.11
C LEU A 127 -21.54 6.15 3.51
N TYR A 128 -20.78 5.60 4.44
CA TYR A 128 -21.11 5.60 5.87
C TYR A 128 -20.06 6.41 6.62
N LEU A 129 -20.50 7.33 7.46
CA LEU A 129 -19.65 8.16 8.31
C LEU A 129 -19.94 7.80 9.77
N ASN A 130 -18.91 7.39 10.53
CA ASN A 130 -19.04 6.99 11.94
C ASN A 130 -20.14 5.94 12.18
N GLU A 131 -20.20 4.93 11.33
CA GLU A 131 -21.20 3.84 11.33
C GLU A 131 -22.64 4.23 10.96
N GLU A 132 -22.90 5.53 10.76
CA GLU A 132 -24.19 6.02 10.27
C GLU A 132 -24.15 6.20 8.75
N GLU A 133 -25.23 5.81 8.07
CA GLU A 133 -25.41 6.20 6.67
C GLU A 133 -25.50 7.72 6.60
N VAL A 134 -24.83 8.32 5.62
CA VAL A 134 -24.79 9.76 5.42
C VAL A 134 -26.23 10.32 5.28
N ASN A 135 -26.73 10.92 6.35
CA ASN A 135 -28.08 11.48 6.45
C ASN A 135 -28.10 13.00 6.62
N GLU A 136 -26.97 13.61 6.98
CA GLU A 136 -26.84 15.07 7.00
C GLU A 136 -26.81 15.64 5.57
N ILE A 137 -27.51 16.76 5.35
CA ILE A 137 -27.64 17.40 4.04
C ILE A 137 -26.26 17.74 3.45
N ALA A 138 -25.33 18.22 4.28
CA ALA A 138 -23.98 18.58 3.85
C ALA A 138 -23.20 17.38 3.31
N ASP A 139 -23.22 16.27 4.04
CA ASP A 139 -22.54 15.03 3.65
C ASP A 139 -23.20 14.40 2.43
N LEU A 140 -24.53 14.46 2.33
CA LEU A 140 -25.27 13.95 1.16
C LEU A 140 -24.95 14.75 -0.10
N LEU A 141 -24.84 16.08 0.01
CA LEU A 141 -24.40 16.95 -1.08
C LEU A 141 -22.94 16.65 -1.48
N ALA A 142 -22.04 16.49 -0.51
CA ALA A 142 -20.65 16.11 -0.77
C ALA A 142 -20.57 14.76 -1.50
N TYR A 143 -21.34 13.77 -1.06
CA TYR A 143 -21.40 12.46 -1.68
C TYR A 143 -21.95 12.53 -3.12
N ARG A 144 -23.13 13.11 -3.31
CA ARG A 144 -23.79 13.17 -4.63
C ARG A 144 -22.99 13.96 -5.65
N THR A 145 -22.38 15.08 -5.25
CA THR A 145 -21.50 15.85 -6.14
C THR A 145 -20.25 15.05 -6.52
N SER A 146 -19.65 14.32 -5.58
CA SER A 146 -18.46 13.49 -5.85
C SER A 146 -18.71 12.33 -6.83
N LYS A 147 -19.97 11.87 -7.00
CA LYS A 147 -20.32 10.80 -7.95
C LYS A 147 -19.94 11.14 -9.39
N VAL A 148 -19.86 12.43 -9.75
CA VAL A 148 -19.47 12.87 -11.09
C VAL A 148 -18.07 12.39 -11.52
N LEU A 149 -17.23 12.04 -10.54
CA LEU A 149 -15.87 11.54 -10.76
C LEU A 149 -15.84 10.05 -11.13
N TYR A 150 -16.94 9.33 -10.91
CA TYR A 150 -17.04 7.89 -11.10
C TYR A 150 -17.95 7.51 -12.28
N PRO A 151 -17.62 6.45 -13.06
CA PRO A 151 -16.37 5.68 -13.02
C PRO A 151 -15.14 6.54 -13.33
N LEU A 152 -14.09 6.33 -12.55
CA LEU A 152 -12.80 7.00 -12.60
C LEU A 152 -11.82 6.08 -13.33
N GLN A 153 -11.09 6.58 -14.31
CA GLN A 153 -10.02 5.81 -14.95
C GLN A 153 -8.67 6.41 -14.58
N ILE A 154 -7.75 5.55 -14.13
CA ILE A 154 -6.41 5.94 -13.71
C ILE A 154 -5.36 5.10 -14.43
N SER A 155 -4.13 5.61 -14.45
CA SER A 155 -2.94 4.85 -14.80
C SER A 155 -1.96 4.76 -13.63
N THR A 156 -1.12 3.73 -13.67
CA THR A 156 -0.02 3.53 -12.73
C THR A 156 1.29 3.31 -13.46
N ASP A 157 2.39 3.67 -12.80
CA ASP A 157 3.74 3.33 -13.25
C ASP A 157 4.02 1.82 -13.14
N GLU A 158 5.24 1.41 -13.54
CA GLU A 158 5.71 0.02 -13.47
C GLU A 158 5.80 -0.54 -12.04
N HIS A 159 5.83 0.35 -11.04
CA HIS A 159 5.83 -0.01 -9.62
C HIS A 159 4.42 -0.06 -9.03
N GLY A 160 3.37 0.13 -9.84
CA GLY A 160 1.98 0.21 -9.41
C GLY A 160 1.67 1.45 -8.58
N LYS A 161 2.43 2.54 -8.77
CA LYS A 161 2.17 3.84 -8.16
C LYS A 161 1.20 4.62 -9.03
N PHE A 162 0.18 5.22 -8.43
CA PHE A 162 -0.73 6.13 -9.13
C PHE A 162 0.05 7.24 -9.89
N GLU A 163 -0.28 7.46 -11.16
CA GLU A 163 0.30 8.52 -11.99
C GLU A 163 -0.71 9.63 -12.28
N THR A 164 -1.82 9.31 -12.95
CA THR A 164 -2.80 10.33 -13.37
C THR A 164 -4.20 9.76 -13.56
N VAL A 165 -5.17 10.68 -13.65
CA VAL A 165 -6.52 10.40 -14.13
C VAL A 165 -6.55 10.49 -15.65
N GLU A 166 -7.13 9.47 -16.29
CA GLU A 166 -7.13 9.28 -17.74
C GLU A 166 -8.43 9.75 -18.40
N ASN A 167 -9.53 9.83 -17.66
CA ASN A 167 -10.86 10.15 -18.20
C ASN A 167 -11.45 11.48 -17.67
N ALA A 168 -10.61 12.44 -17.29
CA ALA A 168 -11.04 13.72 -16.71
C ALA A 168 -12.07 14.48 -17.56
N GLU A 169 -11.94 14.42 -18.90
CA GLU A 169 -12.87 15.04 -19.85
C GLU A 169 -14.32 14.51 -19.77
N ALA A 170 -14.52 13.32 -19.19
CA ALA A 170 -15.85 12.76 -19.01
C ALA A 170 -16.61 13.47 -17.87
N PHE A 171 -15.92 14.08 -16.92
CA PHE A 171 -16.53 14.59 -15.68
C PHE A 171 -17.44 15.78 -15.97
N SER A 172 -16.98 16.73 -16.79
CA SER A 172 -17.79 17.88 -17.21
C SER A 172 -19.03 17.46 -18.01
N LYS A 173 -18.91 16.37 -18.80
CA LYS A 173 -20.05 15.82 -19.56
C LYS A 173 -21.10 15.19 -18.63
N ARG A 174 -20.66 14.47 -17.59
CA ARG A 174 -21.55 13.87 -16.58
C ARG A 174 -22.19 14.91 -15.66
N TRP A 175 -21.49 16.00 -15.38
CA TRP A 175 -21.90 16.99 -14.39
C TRP A 175 -23.27 17.62 -14.68
N ALA A 176 -23.60 17.88 -15.95
CA ALA A 176 -24.87 18.50 -16.31
C ALA A 176 -26.08 17.70 -15.78
N ALA A 177 -26.06 16.37 -15.92
CA ALA A 177 -27.14 15.51 -15.44
C ALA A 177 -27.19 15.45 -13.91
N VAL A 178 -26.02 15.30 -13.25
CA VAL A 178 -25.92 15.26 -11.78
C VAL A 178 -26.41 16.57 -11.16
N LYS A 179 -26.04 17.71 -11.75
CA LYS A 179 -26.47 19.04 -11.30
C LYS A 179 -27.98 19.19 -11.41
N GLU A 180 -28.57 18.80 -12.54
CA GLU A 180 -30.03 18.86 -12.74
C GLU A 180 -30.77 18.01 -11.70
N GLU A 181 -30.28 16.80 -11.40
CA GLU A 181 -30.87 15.94 -10.37
C GLU A 181 -30.75 16.53 -8.97
N LEU A 182 -29.62 17.14 -8.62
CA LEU A 182 -29.42 17.79 -7.33
C LEU A 182 -30.43 18.92 -7.08
N TYR A 183 -30.65 19.79 -8.06
CA TYR A 183 -31.58 20.92 -7.92
C TYR A 183 -33.07 20.51 -7.93
N LYS A 184 -33.40 19.24 -8.23
CA LYS A 184 -34.77 18.72 -8.04
C LYS A 184 -35.09 18.42 -6.58
N GLU A 185 -34.07 18.15 -5.77
CA GLU A 185 -34.22 17.68 -4.38
C GLU A 185 -33.72 18.69 -3.34
N PHE A 186 -32.78 19.57 -3.72
CA PHE A 186 -32.17 20.52 -2.81
C PHE A 186 -32.20 21.94 -3.40
N GLU A 187 -32.51 22.92 -2.55
CA GLU A 187 -32.49 24.34 -2.89
C GLU A 187 -31.71 25.13 -1.84
N GLY A 188 -31.15 26.27 -2.24
CA GLY A 188 -30.48 27.22 -1.35
C GLY A 188 -28.96 27.27 -1.49
N GLU A 189 -28.36 28.20 -0.75
CA GLU A 189 -26.95 28.58 -0.89
C GLU A 189 -25.96 27.43 -0.62
N THR A 190 -26.32 26.50 0.27
CA THR A 190 -25.49 25.32 0.58
C THR A 190 -25.30 24.45 -0.67
N VAL A 191 -26.36 24.20 -1.44
CA VAL A 191 -26.29 23.42 -2.69
C VAL A 191 -25.42 24.13 -3.71
N ASP A 192 -25.60 25.44 -3.84
CA ASP A 192 -24.79 26.27 -4.75
C ASP A 192 -23.31 26.26 -4.38
N GLU A 193 -22.98 26.21 -3.08
CA GLU A 193 -21.61 26.09 -2.62
C GLU A 193 -20.97 24.75 -3.03
N TYR A 194 -21.65 23.63 -2.79
CA TYR A 194 -21.16 22.30 -3.18
C TYR A 194 -21.04 22.15 -4.70
N CYS A 195 -22.04 22.63 -5.45
CA CYS A 195 -21.99 22.67 -6.92
C CYS A 195 -20.78 23.48 -7.42
N ARG A 196 -20.53 24.67 -6.88
CA ARG A 196 -19.36 25.48 -7.26
C ARG A 196 -18.04 24.81 -6.93
N LYS A 197 -17.95 24.12 -5.78
CA LYS A 197 -16.73 23.38 -5.39
C LYS A 197 -16.41 22.29 -6.41
N ILE A 198 -17.38 21.44 -6.77
CA ILE A 198 -17.13 20.36 -7.73
C ILE A 198 -16.91 20.89 -9.16
N GLU A 199 -17.60 21.97 -9.55
CA GLU A 199 -17.36 22.64 -10.85
C GLU A 199 -15.92 23.12 -10.97
N LYS A 200 -15.34 23.67 -9.90
CA LYS A 200 -13.92 24.04 -9.87
C LYS A 200 -13.02 22.81 -10.04
N VAL A 201 -13.31 21.73 -9.32
CA VAL A 201 -12.52 20.48 -9.39
C VAL A 201 -12.51 19.90 -10.81
N ILE A 202 -13.66 19.86 -11.49
CA ILE A 202 -13.76 19.22 -12.82
C ILE A 202 -13.39 20.15 -13.99
N SER A 203 -13.21 21.46 -13.74
CA SER A 203 -12.81 22.43 -14.78
C SER A 203 -11.32 22.74 -14.77
N GLU A 204 -10.63 22.54 -13.65
CA GLU A 204 -9.21 22.81 -13.47
C GLU A 204 -8.43 21.49 -13.29
N PRO A 205 -7.53 21.09 -14.22
CA PRO A 205 -6.74 19.87 -14.11
C PRO A 205 -5.92 19.78 -12.81
N GLU A 206 -5.38 20.90 -12.34
CA GLU A 206 -4.63 20.99 -11.09
C GLU A 206 -5.51 20.72 -9.86
N ALA A 207 -6.76 21.22 -9.88
CA ALA A 207 -7.72 20.99 -8.81
C ALA A 207 -8.17 19.53 -8.78
N LEU A 208 -8.37 18.90 -9.94
CA LEU A 208 -8.64 17.47 -10.03
C LEU A 208 -7.48 16.65 -9.49
N ASN A 209 -6.25 16.96 -9.89
CA ASN A 209 -5.06 16.28 -9.39
C ASN A 209 -4.93 16.42 -7.87
N LEU A 210 -5.19 17.59 -7.31
CA LEU A 210 -5.19 17.79 -5.85
C LEU A 210 -6.30 16.99 -5.16
N TYR A 211 -7.50 16.96 -5.75
CA TYR A 211 -8.63 16.18 -5.23
C TYR A 211 -8.29 14.70 -5.16
N ILE A 212 -7.74 14.13 -6.24
CA ILE A 212 -7.38 12.70 -6.32
C ILE A 212 -6.14 12.38 -5.48
N LYS A 213 -5.20 13.33 -5.33
CA LYS A 213 -4.08 13.17 -4.39
C LYS A 213 -4.55 12.97 -2.95
N ASN A 214 -5.72 13.50 -2.58
CA ASN A 214 -6.36 13.32 -1.28
C ASN A 214 -7.30 12.10 -1.22
N ASP A 215 -7.41 11.30 -2.29
CA ASP A 215 -8.15 10.04 -2.25
C ASP A 215 -7.30 8.96 -1.58
N TYR A 216 -7.52 8.77 -0.27
CA TYR A 216 -6.72 7.86 0.55
C TYR A 216 -6.78 6.40 0.06
N PHE A 217 -7.88 5.98 -0.57
CA PHE A 217 -7.99 4.62 -1.12
C PHE A 217 -7.06 4.43 -2.32
N ILE A 218 -7.14 5.34 -3.30
CA ILE A 218 -6.26 5.28 -4.49
C ILE A 218 -4.79 5.38 -4.07
N ARG A 219 -4.47 6.31 -3.15
CA ARG A 219 -3.12 6.51 -2.63
C ARG A 219 -2.58 5.30 -1.88
N ALA A 220 -3.43 4.55 -1.18
CA ALA A 220 -3.03 3.35 -0.45
C ALA A 220 -2.90 2.14 -1.38
N LEU A 221 -3.90 1.88 -2.23
CA LEU A 221 -3.91 0.72 -3.12
C LEU A 221 -2.80 0.80 -4.18
N PHE A 222 -2.54 2.01 -4.69
CA PHE A 222 -1.54 2.30 -5.71
C PHE A 222 -0.37 3.12 -5.14
N LEU A 223 0.17 2.67 -3.99
CA LEU A 223 1.30 3.33 -3.32
C LEU A 223 2.64 3.16 -4.07
N GLY A 224 2.78 2.11 -4.88
CA GLY A 224 4.03 1.81 -5.58
C GLY A 224 4.90 0.74 -4.90
N ILE A 225 4.30 -0.35 -4.39
CA ILE A 225 4.98 -1.41 -3.62
C ILE A 225 5.65 -2.49 -4.47
N TYR A 226 5.44 -2.51 -5.79
CA TYR A 226 5.98 -3.55 -6.69
C TYR A 226 7.41 -3.20 -7.11
N ARG A 227 8.40 -3.77 -6.41
CA ARG A 227 9.82 -3.43 -6.54
C ARG A 227 10.72 -4.66 -6.44
N SER A 228 12.01 -4.44 -6.71
CA SER A 228 13.09 -5.39 -6.41
C SER A 228 13.46 -5.32 -4.93
N PHE A 229 13.37 -6.46 -4.23
CA PHE A 229 13.69 -6.54 -2.80
C PHE A 229 15.12 -7.01 -2.52
N GLY A 230 15.89 -7.38 -3.54
CA GLY A 230 17.27 -7.83 -3.38
C GLY A 230 17.41 -9.09 -2.52
N ASN A 231 18.65 -9.48 -2.21
CA ASN A 231 18.93 -10.75 -1.54
C ASN A 231 18.43 -10.81 -0.08
N GLU A 232 18.23 -9.65 0.54
CA GLU A 232 17.71 -9.56 1.90
C GLU A 232 16.18 -9.49 1.96
N TYR A 233 15.51 -9.54 0.79
CA TYR A 233 14.08 -9.36 0.65
C TYR A 233 13.57 -8.06 1.29
N LYS A 234 14.35 -6.99 1.09
CA LYS A 234 14.21 -5.68 1.71
C LYS A 234 14.63 -4.56 0.75
N THR A 235 13.86 -3.48 0.69
CA THR A 235 14.21 -2.27 -0.08
C THR A 235 13.76 -1.02 0.66
N GLU A 236 14.37 0.13 0.36
CA GLU A 236 13.91 1.43 0.84
C GLU A 236 13.18 2.20 -0.27
N MET A 237 12.25 3.06 0.13
CA MET A 237 11.61 4.04 -0.74
C MET A 237 11.20 5.28 0.05
N THR A 238 11.07 6.39 -0.65
CA THR A 238 10.45 7.61 -0.10
C THR A 238 9.01 7.70 -0.59
N VAL A 239 8.07 7.93 0.33
CA VAL A 239 6.64 8.10 0.03
C VAL A 239 6.14 9.40 0.61
N THR A 240 5.19 10.03 -0.06
CA THR A 240 4.41 11.12 0.51
C THR A 240 2.98 10.65 0.76
N PHE A 241 2.34 11.21 1.79
CA PHE A 241 0.94 10.91 2.08
C PHE A 241 0.26 12.14 2.71
N PRO A 242 -0.99 12.46 2.32
CA PRO A 242 -1.66 13.70 2.73
C PRO A 242 -2.23 13.62 4.16
N VAL A 243 -1.37 13.38 5.16
CA VAL A 243 -1.80 13.38 6.58
C VAL A 243 -2.15 14.79 7.07
N VAL A 244 -1.60 15.84 6.46
CA VAL A 244 -1.88 17.25 6.77
C VAL A 244 -2.24 18.04 5.52
N ASP A 245 -3.10 19.04 5.69
CA ASP A 245 -3.51 19.95 4.62
C ASP A 245 -2.43 21.01 4.37
N ASN A 246 -1.45 20.66 3.54
CA ASN A 246 -0.33 21.49 3.12
C ASN A 246 -0.17 21.44 1.60
N ALA A 247 0.39 22.52 1.02
CA ALA A 247 0.71 22.58 -0.41
C ALA A 247 1.76 21.53 -0.83
N ILE A 248 2.66 21.17 0.09
CA ILE A 248 3.62 20.07 -0.08
C ILE A 248 3.34 19.03 1.00
N GLU A 249 3.01 17.82 0.59
CA GLU A 249 2.77 16.68 1.48
C GLU A 249 4.03 16.34 2.30
N PRO A 250 3.87 15.82 3.53
CA PRO A 250 5.00 15.26 4.27
C PRO A 250 5.54 14.00 3.58
N SER A 251 6.87 13.89 3.59
CA SER A 251 7.63 12.76 3.09
C SER A 251 8.03 11.80 4.21
N TYR A 252 8.03 10.50 3.92
CA TYR A 252 8.42 9.42 4.81
C TYR A 252 9.47 8.55 4.14
N ARG A 253 10.49 8.16 4.89
CA ARG A 253 11.45 7.15 4.46
C ARG A 253 11.00 5.80 4.97
N VAL A 254 10.59 4.93 4.05
CA VAL A 254 9.95 3.65 4.33
C VAL A 254 10.86 2.52 3.88
N THR A 255 10.99 1.54 4.75
CA THR A 255 11.63 0.26 4.47
C THR A 255 10.55 -0.77 4.20
N LEU A 256 10.53 -1.35 3.00
CA LEU A 256 9.68 -2.47 2.61
C LEU A 256 10.42 -3.80 2.78
N GLU A 257 9.73 -4.83 3.26
CA GLU A 257 10.20 -6.20 3.41
C GLU A 257 9.15 -7.19 2.89
N THR A 258 9.58 -8.34 2.38
CA THR A 258 8.69 -9.44 1.96
C THR A 258 9.31 -10.79 2.34
N ASP A 259 8.50 -11.82 2.62
CA ASP A 259 9.02 -13.17 2.87
C ASP A 259 9.12 -13.94 1.55
N PRO A 260 10.23 -14.66 1.29
CA PRO A 260 10.29 -15.57 0.15
C PRO A 260 9.34 -16.76 0.20
N LEU A 261 8.69 -16.97 1.34
CA LEU A 261 7.64 -17.94 1.51
C LEU A 261 6.29 -17.22 1.58
N LYS A 262 5.29 -17.79 0.90
CA LYS A 262 3.89 -17.45 1.08
C LYS A 262 3.46 -17.84 2.50
N GLU A 263 2.47 -17.13 3.01
CA GLU A 263 1.80 -17.51 4.25
C GLU A 263 1.00 -18.80 4.08
N GLU A 264 0.48 -19.34 5.19
CA GLU A 264 -0.41 -20.53 5.18
C GLU A 264 -1.65 -20.34 4.31
N THR A 265 -2.08 -19.09 4.14
CA THR A 265 -3.19 -18.68 3.26
C THR A 265 -2.83 -18.70 1.77
N GLY A 266 -1.57 -18.95 1.42
CA GLY A 266 -1.04 -18.88 0.06
C GLY A 266 -0.78 -17.45 -0.44
N LEU A 267 -0.91 -16.45 0.42
CA LEU A 267 -0.72 -15.04 0.08
C LEU A 267 0.76 -14.63 0.23
N ILE A 268 1.16 -13.67 -0.60
CA ILE A 268 2.43 -12.96 -0.48
C ILE A 268 2.21 -11.76 0.43
N THR A 269 3.08 -11.56 1.41
CA THR A 269 3.01 -10.40 2.32
C THR A 269 4.12 -9.41 1.99
N ILE A 270 3.74 -8.14 1.84
CA ILE A 270 4.66 -7.00 1.80
C ILE A 270 4.38 -6.15 3.03
N GLU A 271 5.38 -5.97 3.89
CA GLU A 271 5.32 -5.08 5.04
C GLU A 271 6.20 -3.86 4.81
N GLY A 272 5.77 -2.69 5.27
CA GLY A 272 6.53 -1.46 5.24
C GLY A 272 6.49 -0.76 6.59
N LYS A 273 7.65 -0.27 7.03
CA LYS A 273 7.78 0.57 8.22
C LYS A 273 8.70 1.74 7.91
N GLY A 274 8.30 2.93 8.33
CA GLY A 274 9.06 4.15 8.08
C GLY A 274 8.79 5.22 9.13
N LYS A 275 9.58 6.28 9.02
CA LYS A 275 9.42 7.50 9.79
C LYS A 275 9.31 8.69 8.87
N LEU A 276 8.79 9.79 9.42
CA LEU A 276 8.84 11.09 8.78
C LEU A 276 10.29 11.39 8.35
N TYR A 277 10.45 11.99 7.19
CA TYR A 277 11.73 12.35 6.59
C TYR A 277 11.60 13.71 5.95
N GLU A 278 11.64 14.74 6.80
CA GLU A 278 11.31 16.13 6.46
C GLU A 278 12.29 17.11 7.08
N GLU A 279 12.62 18.17 6.37
CA GLU A 279 13.37 19.31 6.96
C GLU A 279 12.45 20.25 7.73
N ARG A 280 11.14 20.20 7.45
CA ARG A 280 10.12 21.00 8.12
C ARG A 280 9.94 20.56 9.57
N GLU A 281 9.98 21.53 10.46
CA GLU A 281 9.69 21.31 11.88
C GLU A 281 8.17 21.34 12.12
N ILE A 282 7.70 20.91 13.29
CA ILE A 282 6.27 20.90 13.66
C ILE A 282 5.59 22.26 13.40
N ASP A 283 6.28 23.33 13.78
CA ASP A 283 5.82 24.71 13.59
C ASP A 283 5.59 25.08 12.12
N ASP A 284 6.42 24.56 11.21
CA ASP A 284 6.25 24.78 9.77
C ASP A 284 4.96 24.12 9.29
N PHE A 285 4.67 22.90 9.74
CA PHE A 285 3.43 22.20 9.43
C PHE A 285 2.20 22.92 10.01
N ILE A 286 2.27 23.41 11.25
CA ILE A 286 1.19 24.18 11.89
C ILE A 286 0.89 25.47 11.09
N ARG A 287 1.92 26.15 10.59
CA ARG A 287 1.79 27.36 9.76
C ARG A 287 1.47 27.08 8.29
N LYS A 288 1.32 25.82 7.91
CA LYS A 288 1.14 25.36 6.52
C LYS A 288 2.27 25.81 5.57
N SER A 289 3.49 25.95 6.09
CA SER A 289 4.65 26.32 5.30
C SER A 289 5.02 25.19 4.33
N PRO A 290 5.24 25.49 3.03
CA PRO A 290 5.66 24.49 2.07
C PRO A 290 7.11 24.03 2.28
N PHE A 291 7.94 24.83 2.93
CA PHE A 291 9.37 24.55 3.19
C PHE A 291 9.77 24.94 4.61
N SER A 292 10.92 24.44 5.07
CA SER A 292 11.49 24.86 6.34
C SER A 292 11.90 26.33 6.27
N LEU A 293 11.48 27.14 7.24
CA LEU A 293 11.89 28.55 7.33
C LEU A 293 13.32 28.72 7.85
N ILE A 294 13.91 27.67 8.42
CA ILE A 294 15.26 27.68 8.97
C ILE A 294 16.20 26.92 8.04
N ILE A 295 17.00 27.66 7.28
CA ILE A 295 18.01 27.07 6.38
C ILE A 295 19.24 26.70 7.21
N LYS A 296 19.60 25.42 7.23
CA LYS A 296 20.80 24.87 7.89
C LYS A 296 21.64 24.14 6.84
N ASP A 297 22.97 24.25 6.91
CA ASP A 297 23.86 23.55 5.97
C ASP A 297 23.75 22.02 6.07
N ASN A 298 23.41 21.50 7.25
CA ASN A 298 23.15 20.08 7.51
C ASN A 298 21.88 19.96 8.36
N PRO A 299 20.69 19.97 7.73
CA PRO A 299 19.44 19.89 8.47
C PRO A 299 19.31 18.52 9.14
N VAL A 300 18.88 18.52 10.40
CA VAL A 300 18.45 17.29 11.08
C VAL A 300 17.04 17.00 10.60
N MET A 301 16.84 15.80 10.05
CA MET A 301 15.54 15.38 9.55
C MET A 301 14.56 15.17 10.71
N ASN A 302 13.40 15.78 10.60
CA ASN A 302 12.26 15.55 11.48
C ASN A 302 11.73 14.12 11.28
N GLU A 303 11.85 13.32 12.32
CA GLU A 303 11.37 11.93 12.38
C GLU A 303 10.09 11.77 13.22
N GLU A 304 9.43 12.88 13.60
CA GLU A 304 8.22 12.88 14.45
C GLU A 304 6.95 12.51 13.67
N GLY A 305 6.93 11.27 13.19
CA GLY A 305 5.81 10.68 12.50
C GLY A 305 6.14 9.26 12.06
N THR A 306 5.11 8.43 11.92
CA THR A 306 5.29 7.03 11.56
C THR A 306 4.58 6.70 10.26
N PHE A 307 5.08 5.69 9.55
CA PHE A 307 4.41 5.14 8.39
C PHE A 307 4.45 3.62 8.48
N ARG A 308 3.32 2.97 8.28
CA ARG A 308 3.17 1.52 8.25
C ARG A 308 2.29 1.11 7.08
N ILE A 309 2.69 0.06 6.39
CA ILE A 309 1.87 -0.59 5.37
C ILE A 309 2.00 -2.10 5.50
N ILE A 310 0.91 -2.82 5.30
CA ILE A 310 0.91 -4.29 5.16
C ILE A 310 -0.05 -4.62 4.01
N SER A 311 0.43 -5.36 3.02
CA SER A 311 -0.36 -5.77 1.86
C SER A 311 -0.26 -7.26 1.65
N TYR A 312 -1.40 -7.90 1.40
CA TYR A 312 -1.51 -9.33 1.15
C TYR A 312 -1.95 -9.56 -0.30
N LEU A 313 -1.11 -10.19 -1.09
CA LEU A 313 -1.26 -10.33 -2.54
C LEU A 313 -1.47 -11.79 -2.94
N LYS A 314 -2.24 -12.01 -4.00
CA LYS A 314 -2.28 -13.29 -4.71
C LYS A 314 -1.18 -13.33 -5.75
N GLN A 315 -0.48 -14.45 -5.89
CA GLN A 315 0.62 -14.59 -6.85
C GLN A 315 0.14 -14.42 -8.30
N GLU A 316 -1.09 -14.80 -8.60
CA GLU A 316 -1.64 -14.90 -9.96
C GLU A 316 -1.91 -13.54 -10.60
N ASN A 317 -2.26 -12.54 -9.79
CA ASN A 317 -2.61 -11.22 -10.31
C ASN A 317 -1.99 -10.04 -9.54
N THR A 318 -1.38 -10.31 -8.38
CA THR A 318 -0.63 -9.38 -7.53
C THR A 318 -1.38 -8.13 -7.05
N LEU A 319 -2.59 -7.84 -7.52
CA LEU A 319 -3.44 -6.78 -6.98
C LEU A 319 -3.86 -7.20 -5.55
N PRO A 320 -3.77 -6.31 -4.54
CA PRO A 320 -3.93 -6.71 -3.14
C PRO A 320 -5.29 -7.36 -2.87
N LYS A 321 -5.30 -8.51 -2.18
CA LYS A 321 -6.52 -9.06 -1.58
C LYS A 321 -6.93 -8.21 -0.39
N SER A 322 -5.96 -7.78 0.41
CA SER A 322 -6.17 -6.80 1.47
C SER A 322 -4.94 -5.94 1.69
N LEU A 323 -5.17 -4.78 2.28
CA LEU A 323 -4.16 -3.77 2.55
C LEU A 323 -4.55 -3.02 3.83
N TYR A 324 -3.56 -2.76 4.67
CA TYR A 324 -3.63 -1.78 5.73
C TYR A 324 -2.50 -0.76 5.57
N LEU A 325 -2.82 0.53 5.56
CA LEU A 325 -1.86 1.62 5.60
C LEU A 325 -2.19 2.50 6.80
N GLU A 326 -1.17 2.93 7.53
CA GLU A 326 -1.28 3.90 8.62
C GLU A 326 -0.13 4.90 8.50
N CYS A 327 -0.43 6.19 8.60
CA CYS A 327 0.57 7.23 8.68
C CYS A 327 0.21 8.24 9.76
N SER A 328 1.21 8.71 10.49
CA SER A 328 1.05 9.75 11.51
C SER A 328 2.10 10.84 11.41
N ILE A 329 1.78 11.98 11.99
CA ILE A 329 2.70 13.09 12.22
C ILE A 329 2.36 13.73 13.56
N MET A 330 3.37 14.07 14.35
CA MET A 330 3.20 14.83 15.58
C MET A 330 3.07 16.31 15.24
N LEU A 331 1.99 16.94 15.70
CA LEU A 331 1.81 18.39 15.66
C LEU A 331 1.73 18.93 17.10
N GLN A 332 0.70 19.71 17.43
CA GLN A 332 0.32 19.95 18.83
C GLN A 332 -0.22 18.68 19.50
N GLU A 333 -0.87 17.86 18.70
CA GLU A 333 -1.35 16.52 19.01
C GLU A 333 -1.05 15.62 17.80
N GLU A 334 -1.01 14.31 18.01
CA GLU A 334 -0.79 13.38 16.90
C GLU A 334 -1.98 13.44 15.94
N LYS A 335 -1.68 13.65 14.66
CA LYS A 335 -2.62 13.44 13.58
C LYS A 335 -2.26 12.16 12.85
N LYS A 336 -3.24 11.28 12.69
CA LYS A 336 -3.05 9.96 12.12
C LYS A 336 -4.15 9.65 11.11
N ILE A 337 -3.79 8.98 10.03
CA ILE A 337 -4.72 8.46 9.04
C ILE A 337 -4.43 6.97 8.87
N SER A 338 -5.48 6.16 8.90
CA SER A 338 -5.39 4.75 8.52
C SER A 338 -6.38 4.40 7.43
N VAL A 339 -5.98 3.50 6.54
CA VAL A 339 -6.76 3.01 5.40
C VAL A 339 -6.72 1.50 5.45
N SER A 340 -7.88 0.87 5.63
CA SER A 340 -8.06 -0.57 5.55
C SER A 340 -8.85 -0.89 4.29
N VAL A 341 -8.33 -1.80 3.48
CA VAL A 341 -8.95 -2.26 2.23
C VAL A 341 -8.99 -3.78 2.27
N SER A 342 -10.17 -4.36 2.08
CA SER A 342 -10.36 -5.81 2.09
C SER A 342 -11.25 -6.24 0.94
N GLU A 343 -10.81 -7.24 0.18
CA GLU A 343 -11.62 -7.85 -0.88
C GLU A 343 -12.93 -8.40 -0.30
N ILE A 344 -14.02 -8.11 -1.00
CA ILE A 344 -15.34 -8.67 -0.72
C ILE A 344 -15.44 -9.94 -1.56
N ASP A 345 -15.41 -11.10 -0.91
CA ASP A 345 -15.64 -12.37 -1.59
C ASP A 345 -17.12 -12.40 -2.07
N GLU A 346 -17.36 -12.68 -3.35
CA GLU A 346 -18.71 -12.93 -3.86
C GLU A 346 -19.26 -14.20 -3.20
N LYS A 347 -20.42 -14.09 -2.54
CA LYS A 347 -21.16 -15.24 -1.98
C LYS A 347 -21.93 -16.00 -3.05
#